data_AF-A0AB39V5H5-F1
#
_entry.id   AF-A0AB39V5H5-F1
#
_cell.length_a   1.000
_cell.length_b   1.000
_cell.length_c   1.000
_cell.angle_alpha   90.00
_cell.angle_beta   90.00
_cell.angle_gamma   90.00
#
_symmetry.space_group_name_H-M   'P 1'
#
loop_
_entity.id
_entity.type
_entity.pdbx_description
1 polymer ?
#
loop_
_entity_poly.entity_id
_entity_poly.type
_entity_poly.pdbx_seq_one_letter_code
_entity_poly.pdbx_strand_id
1 'polypeptide(L)'
;MKLKVKIFFIIIIIFFLVTIYNYYFHEAKDECLFSSENVEKSYYLKANKLLKKEGIKLFLYDSNTMKYYEAKRPYEIFYSLVHVSGDIMIAKKQKRMNKKDKVSWALGISRKPTYIYIPENKRASILKRKNKILRNIGTCYLVDNLLGYHVSTKE
;
A
#
# COMPACT_ATOMS: atom_id res chain seq x y z
N MET A 1 26.26 -25.24 -35.09
CA MET A 1 25.69 -23.87 -35.05
C MET A 1 26.83 -22.84 -35.17
N LYS A 2 26.80 -21.94 -36.17
CA LYS A 2 27.85 -20.93 -36.40
C LYS A 2 28.05 -20.07 -35.13
N LEU A 3 29.29 -19.70 -34.81
CA LEU A 3 29.67 -18.94 -33.59
C LEU A 3 28.76 -17.71 -33.35
N LYS A 4 28.39 -17.01 -34.42
CA LYS A 4 27.47 -15.85 -34.38
C LYS A 4 26.09 -16.18 -33.81
N VAL A 5 25.56 -17.37 -34.09
CA VAL A 5 24.25 -17.82 -33.58
C VAL A 5 24.33 -18.16 -32.09
N LYS A 6 25.46 -18.71 -31.63
CA LYS A 6 25.69 -18.97 -30.19
C LYS A 6 25.76 -17.66 -29.39
N ILE A 7 26.47 -16.65 -29.91
CA ILE A 7 26.57 -15.33 -29.28
C ILE A 7 25.20 -14.65 -29.21
N PHE A 8 24.41 -14.72 -30.29
CA PHE A 8 23.06 -14.16 -30.32
C PHE A 8 22.13 -14.80 -29.27
N PHE A 9 22.16 -16.13 -29.12
CA PHE A 9 21.40 -16.82 -28.08
C PHE A 9 21.82 -16.41 -26.66
N ILE A 10 23.12 -16.25 -26.41
CA ILE A 10 23.63 -15.80 -25.10
C ILE A 10 23.11 -14.40 -24.76
N ILE A 11 23.10 -13.48 -25.72
CA ILE A 11 22.58 -12.11 -25.52
C ILE A 11 21.09 -12.13 -25.17
N ILE A 12 20.29 -12.95 -25.86
CA ILE A 12 18.86 -13.11 -25.56
C ILE A 12 18.66 -13.63 -24.13
N ILE A 13 19.42 -14.65 -23.73
CA ILE A 13 19.33 -15.22 -22.38
C ILE A 13 19.68 -14.17 -21.32
N ILE A 14 20.75 -13.38 -21.51
CA ILE A 14 21.13 -12.30 -20.60
C ILE A 14 20.01 -11.25 -20.51
N PHE A 15 19.45 -10.84 -21.66
CA PHE A 15 18.36 -9.87 -21.67
C PHE A 15 17.12 -10.40 -20.93
N PHE A 16 16.80 -11.68 -21.12
CA PHE A 16 15.70 -12.35 -20.43
C PHE A 16 15.95 -12.42 -18.92
N LEU A 17 17.16 -12.78 -18.49
CA LEU A 17 17.56 -12.82 -17.08
C LEU A 17 17.53 -11.44 -16.42
N VAL A 18 18.00 -10.39 -17.10
CA VAL A 18 17.92 -9.00 -16.61
C VAL A 18 16.46 -8.55 -16.48
N THR A 19 15.60 -8.96 -17.42
CA THR A 19 14.17 -8.65 -17.37
C THR A 19 13.48 -9.37 -16.23
N ILE A 20 13.75 -10.66 -16.03
CA ILE A 20 13.24 -11.44 -14.89
C ILE A 20 13.76 -10.86 -13.57
N TYR A 21 15.05 -10.53 -13.49
CA TYR A 21 15.64 -9.91 -12.30
C TYR A 21 14.98 -8.58 -11.98
N ASN A 22 14.83 -7.68 -12.96
CA ASN A 22 14.15 -6.42 -12.76
C ASN A 22 12.68 -6.61 -12.40
N TYR A 23 11.98 -7.60 -12.98
CA TYR A 23 10.61 -7.94 -12.65
C TYR A 23 10.49 -8.41 -11.19
N TYR A 24 11.29 -9.41 -10.79
CA TYR A 24 11.32 -9.93 -9.42
C TYR A 24 11.76 -8.89 -8.39
N PHE A 25 12.78 -8.08 -8.67
CA PHE A 25 13.30 -7.09 -7.72
C PHE A 25 12.44 -5.81 -7.64
N HIS A 26 11.72 -5.46 -8.70
CA HIS A 26 10.75 -4.36 -8.65
C HIS A 26 9.41 -4.78 -8.04
N GLU A 27 8.93 -6.01 -8.24
CA GLU A 27 7.74 -6.52 -7.53
C GLU A 27 8.04 -6.90 -6.07
N ALA A 28 9.22 -7.46 -5.76
CA ALA A 28 9.59 -7.80 -4.37
C ALA A 28 9.87 -6.58 -3.48
N LYS A 29 9.92 -5.36 -4.06
CA LYS A 29 9.95 -4.13 -3.28
C LYS A 29 8.60 -3.78 -2.66
N ASP A 30 7.51 -4.47 -3.02
CA ASP A 30 6.16 -4.07 -2.63
C ASP A 30 5.63 -4.76 -1.36
N GLU A 31 6.39 -5.66 -0.75
CA GLU A 31 6.04 -6.28 0.53
C GLU A 31 6.84 -5.69 1.70
N CYS A 32 6.18 -5.51 2.83
CA CYS A 32 6.84 -5.15 4.07
C CYS A 32 7.72 -6.32 4.52
N LEU A 33 9.04 -6.22 4.35
CA LEU A 33 9.94 -7.23 4.88
C LEU A 33 10.13 -7.01 6.38
N PHE A 34 9.50 -7.87 7.17
CA PHE A 34 9.69 -7.95 8.62
C PHE A 34 10.65 -9.09 8.96
N SER A 35 11.48 -8.91 9.98
CA SER A 35 12.42 -9.94 10.45
C SER A 35 11.76 -11.04 11.27
N SER A 36 10.55 -10.81 11.81
CA SER A 36 9.75 -11.78 12.55
C SER A 36 8.30 -11.34 12.68
N GLU A 37 7.41 -12.28 13.04
CA GLU A 37 6.00 -12.00 13.34
C GLU A 37 5.84 -10.99 14.51
N ASN A 38 6.72 -11.03 15.51
CA ASN A 38 6.67 -10.11 16.63
C ASN A 38 6.97 -8.67 16.20
N VAL A 39 7.95 -8.49 15.30
CA VAL A 39 8.30 -7.19 14.75
C VAL A 39 7.17 -6.64 13.87
N GLU A 40 6.51 -7.49 13.08
CA GLU A 40 5.33 -7.11 12.30
C GLU A 40 4.16 -6.65 13.21
N LYS A 41 3.84 -7.42 14.26
CA LYS A 41 2.80 -7.04 15.22
C LYS A 41 3.11 -5.70 15.90
N SER A 42 4.35 -5.52 16.34
CA SER A 42 4.85 -4.26 16.94
C SER A 42 4.70 -3.10 15.96
N TYR A 43 5.10 -3.29 14.71
CA TYR A 43 4.97 -2.30 13.65
C TYR A 43 3.53 -1.82 13.48
N TYR A 44 2.55 -2.73 13.32
CA TYR A 44 1.16 -2.32 13.10
C TYR A 44 0.57 -1.58 14.30
N LEU A 45 0.90 -1.98 15.53
CA LEU A 45 0.46 -1.26 16.74
C LEU A 45 1.08 0.15 16.79
N LYS A 46 2.38 0.27 16.50
CA LYS A 46 3.09 1.56 16.44
C LYS A 46 2.51 2.45 15.35
N ALA A 47 2.32 1.93 14.13
CA ALA A 47 1.72 2.63 13.00
C ALA A 47 0.31 3.15 13.35
N ASN A 48 -0.55 2.31 13.94
CA ASN A 48 -1.90 2.73 14.35
C ASN A 48 -1.84 3.85 15.40
N LYS A 49 -0.91 3.78 16.37
CA LYS A 49 -0.71 4.86 17.34
C LYS A 49 -0.29 6.17 16.67
N LEU A 50 0.58 6.13 15.66
CA LEU A 50 1.01 7.31 14.90
C LEU A 50 -0.14 7.88 14.04
N LEU A 51 -0.89 7.04 13.34
CA LEU A 51 -2.06 7.47 12.56
C LEU A 51 -3.10 8.16 13.46
N LYS A 52 -3.36 7.61 14.65
CA LYS A 52 -4.27 8.21 15.63
C LYS A 52 -3.82 9.59 16.10
N LYS A 53 -2.51 9.82 16.28
CA LYS A 53 -1.98 11.16 16.58
C LYS A 53 -2.26 12.16 15.48
N GLU A 54 -2.29 11.72 14.22
CA GLU A 54 -2.70 12.53 13.06
C GLU A 54 -4.24 12.65 12.90
N GLY A 55 -5.02 12.04 13.80
CA GLY A 55 -6.47 11.98 13.74
C GLY A 55 -7.01 10.99 12.70
N ILE A 56 -6.14 10.20 12.07
CA ILE A 56 -6.50 9.15 11.10
C ILE A 56 -6.85 7.88 11.88
N LYS A 57 -7.99 7.27 11.56
CA LYS A 57 -8.46 6.05 12.23
C LYS A 57 -8.66 4.93 11.23
N LEU A 58 -8.37 3.70 11.62
CA LEU A 58 -8.61 2.50 10.82
C LEU A 58 -9.82 1.75 11.37
N PHE A 59 -10.59 1.14 10.48
CA PHE A 59 -11.81 0.42 10.83
C PHE A 59 -11.82 -0.97 10.21
N LEU A 60 -12.30 -1.95 10.96
CA LEU A 60 -12.63 -3.28 10.48
C LEU A 60 -14.12 -3.35 10.18
N TYR A 61 -14.47 -3.97 9.05
CA TYR A 61 -15.86 -4.32 8.74
C TYR A 61 -16.20 -5.68 9.35
N ASP A 62 -17.29 -5.73 10.11
CA ASP A 62 -17.86 -6.97 10.63
C ASP A 62 -19.09 -7.34 9.80
N SER A 63 -18.99 -8.43 9.05
CA SER A 63 -20.08 -8.93 8.23
C SER A 63 -21.27 -9.47 9.02
N ASN A 64 -21.07 -9.88 10.28
CA ASN A 64 -22.15 -10.42 11.11
C ASN A 64 -23.08 -9.31 11.58
N THR A 65 -22.51 -8.18 11.98
CA THR A 65 -23.26 -7.00 12.47
C THR A 65 -23.49 -5.94 11.40
N MET A 66 -22.88 -6.08 10.22
CA MET A 66 -22.87 -5.11 9.12
C MET A 66 -22.37 -3.73 9.55
N LYS A 67 -21.43 -3.68 10.50
CA LYS A 67 -20.93 -2.45 11.12
C LYS A 67 -19.41 -2.34 11.03
N TYR A 68 -18.95 -1.10 11.11
CA TYR A 68 -17.53 -0.78 11.19
C TYR A 68 -17.13 -0.49 12.62
N TYR A 69 -16.02 -1.08 13.05
CA TYR A 69 -15.44 -0.89 14.38
C TYR A 69 -14.00 -0.41 14.26
N GLU A 70 -13.57 0.46 15.16
CA GLU A 70 -12.21 0.95 15.15
C GLU A 70 -11.22 -0.21 15.39
N ALA A 71 -10.26 -0.38 14.49
CA ALA A 71 -9.28 -1.45 14.55
C ALA A 71 -8.30 -1.23 15.73
N LYS A 72 -8.16 -2.25 16.58
CA LYS A 72 -7.34 -2.21 17.80
C LYS A 72 -6.24 -3.26 17.81
N ARG A 73 -6.46 -4.42 17.20
CA ARG A 73 -5.50 -5.53 17.17
C ARG A 73 -4.66 -5.51 15.89
N PRO A 74 -3.43 -6.08 15.88
CA PRO A 74 -2.54 -6.05 14.73
C PRO A 74 -3.19 -6.57 13.44
N TYR A 75 -3.90 -7.71 13.49
CA TYR A 75 -4.56 -8.29 12.32
C TYR A 75 -5.69 -7.39 11.79
N GLU A 76 -6.42 -6.71 12.67
CA GLU A 76 -7.50 -5.80 12.28
C GLU A 76 -6.93 -4.59 11.55
N ILE A 77 -5.84 -4.03 12.08
CA ILE A 77 -5.10 -2.91 11.49
C ILE A 77 -4.58 -3.31 10.10
N PHE A 78 -3.92 -4.47 10.01
CA PHE A 78 -3.44 -5.01 8.75
C PHE A 78 -4.57 -5.16 7.73
N TYR A 79 -5.66 -5.80 8.12
CA TYR A 79 -6.80 -6.06 7.23
C TYR A 79 -7.44 -4.77 6.72
N SER A 80 -7.62 -3.76 7.58
CA SER A 80 -8.07 -2.43 7.17
C SER A 80 -7.17 -1.82 6.10
N LEU A 81 -5.85 -1.89 6.29
CA LEU A 81 -4.87 -1.36 5.33
C LEU A 81 -4.87 -2.13 4.01
N VAL A 82 -5.01 -3.46 4.05
CA VAL A 82 -5.13 -4.30 2.86
C VAL A 82 -6.34 -3.91 2.03
N HIS A 83 -7.50 -3.69 2.65
CA HIS A 83 -8.70 -3.25 1.93
C HIS A 83 -8.52 -1.89 1.25
N VAL A 84 -7.98 -0.91 1.97
CA VAL A 84 -7.69 0.41 1.38
C VAL A 84 -6.71 0.27 0.20
N SER A 85 -5.71 -0.61 0.33
CA SER A 85 -4.76 -0.92 -0.73
C SER A 85 -5.45 -1.54 -1.95
N GLY A 86 -6.37 -2.48 -1.72
CA GLY A 86 -7.23 -3.06 -2.76
C GLY A 86 -8.06 -2.00 -3.50
N ASP A 87 -8.70 -1.09 -2.77
CA ASP A 87 -9.46 0.02 -3.35
C ASP A 87 -8.56 0.94 -4.19
N ILE A 88 -7.34 1.22 -3.74
CA ILE A 88 -6.36 1.99 -4.54
C ILE A 88 -6.04 1.27 -5.84
N MET A 89 -5.85 -0.06 -5.80
CA MET A 89 -5.59 -0.86 -6.99
C MET A 89 -6.77 -0.85 -7.97
N ILE A 90 -8.00 -0.94 -7.47
CA ILE A 90 -9.23 -0.81 -8.26
C ILE A 90 -9.30 0.58 -8.90
N ALA A 91 -9.10 1.64 -8.12
CA ALA A 91 -9.13 3.02 -8.59
C ALA A 91 -8.09 3.27 -9.69
N LYS A 92 -6.88 2.71 -9.54
CA LYS A 92 -5.79 2.85 -10.52
C LYS A 92 -6.19 2.35 -11.91
N LYS A 93 -6.97 1.26 -11.98
CA LYS A 93 -7.48 0.66 -13.23
C LYS A 93 -8.53 1.53 -13.95
N GLN A 94 -9.18 2.48 -13.27
CA GLN A 94 -10.20 3.34 -13.87
C GLN A 94 -9.56 4.41 -14.78
N LYS A 95 -9.64 4.28 -16.10
CA LYS A 95 -8.95 5.17 -17.05
C LYS A 95 -9.48 6.61 -17.08
N ARG A 96 -10.78 6.80 -16.87
CA ARG A 96 -11.46 8.12 -17.01
C ARG A 96 -11.35 9.01 -15.76
N MET A 97 -10.87 8.48 -14.64
CA MET A 97 -10.78 9.22 -13.38
C MET A 97 -9.40 9.86 -13.24
N ASN A 98 -9.34 11.13 -12.83
CA ASN A 98 -8.04 11.78 -12.58
C ASN A 98 -7.38 11.19 -11.31
N LYS A 99 -6.06 11.40 -11.16
CA LYS A 99 -5.29 10.83 -10.03
C LYS A 99 -5.79 11.27 -8.65
N LYS A 100 -6.25 12.52 -8.51
CA LYS A 100 -6.72 13.04 -7.22
C LYS A 100 -8.01 12.34 -6.83
N ASP A 101 -8.91 12.19 -7.79
CA ASP A 101 -10.21 11.55 -7.59
C ASP A 101 -10.04 10.05 -7.32
N LYS A 102 -9.12 9.37 -7.99
CA LYS A 102 -8.77 7.97 -7.69
C LYS A 102 -8.39 7.76 -6.23
N VAL A 103 -7.48 8.58 -5.72
CA VAL A 103 -7.03 8.49 -4.32
C VAL A 103 -8.14 8.94 -3.37
N SER A 104 -8.88 9.99 -3.70
CA SER A 104 -10.04 10.43 -2.90
C SER A 104 -11.09 9.34 -2.78
N TRP A 105 -11.37 8.62 -3.86
CA TRP A 105 -12.30 7.52 -3.91
C TRP A 105 -11.79 6.32 -3.11
N ALA A 106 -10.53 5.93 -3.31
CA ALA A 106 -9.95 4.76 -2.64
C ALA A 106 -9.76 4.95 -1.13
N LEU A 107 -9.50 6.18 -0.68
CA LEU A 107 -9.48 6.52 0.75
C LEU A 107 -10.88 6.79 1.32
N GLY A 108 -11.92 6.62 0.48
CA GLY A 108 -13.31 7.04 0.65
C GLY A 108 -13.50 8.38 1.35
N ILE A 109 -12.71 9.37 0.92
CA ILE A 109 -12.99 10.78 1.19
C ILE A 109 -14.29 11.20 0.51
N SER A 110 -14.66 10.54 -0.61
CA SER A 110 -15.86 10.83 -1.41
C SER A 110 -17.03 9.84 -1.25
N ARG A 111 -16.92 8.81 -0.38
CA ARG A 111 -18.00 7.84 -0.11
C ARG A 111 -17.87 7.20 1.28
N LYS A 112 -18.99 6.76 1.83
CA LYS A 112 -19.04 5.78 2.95
C LYS A 112 -19.47 4.42 2.39
N PRO A 113 -19.04 3.29 2.95
CA PRO A 113 -18.18 3.13 4.12
C PRO A 113 -16.68 3.05 3.80
N THR A 114 -15.83 3.24 4.80
CA THR A 114 -14.38 3.23 4.64
C THR A 114 -13.67 2.50 5.78
N TYR A 115 -12.72 1.63 5.41
CA TYR A 115 -11.75 1.03 6.33
C TYR A 115 -10.77 2.06 6.94
N ILE A 116 -10.89 3.33 6.55
CA ILE A 116 -10.09 4.45 7.01
C ILE A 116 -10.94 5.72 7.18
N TYR A 117 -10.71 6.46 8.25
CA TYR A 117 -11.21 7.81 8.43
C TYR A 117 -10.04 8.79 8.34
N ILE A 118 -10.20 9.81 7.51
CA ILE A 118 -9.26 10.92 7.37
C ILE A 118 -9.97 12.22 7.78
N PRO A 119 -9.44 12.95 8.78
CA PRO A 119 -10.03 14.20 9.23
C PRO A 119 -9.89 15.26 8.14
N GLU A 120 -10.88 16.14 8.05
CA GLU A 120 -11.05 17.05 6.92
C GLU A 120 -9.84 17.96 6.68
N ASN A 121 -9.27 18.49 7.77
CA ASN A 121 -8.06 19.31 7.76
C ASN A 121 -6.80 18.58 7.23
N LYS A 122 -6.77 17.25 7.20
CA LYS A 122 -5.63 16.46 6.66
C LYS A 122 -5.84 16.00 5.22
N ARG A 123 -7.07 16.02 4.69
CA ARG A 123 -7.40 15.52 3.35
C ARG A 123 -6.56 16.17 2.25
N ALA A 124 -6.41 17.50 2.28
CA ALA A 124 -5.65 18.22 1.27
C ALA A 124 -4.16 17.81 1.25
N SER A 125 -3.55 17.66 2.43
CA SER A 125 -2.15 17.20 2.58
C SER A 125 -1.95 15.77 2.07
N ILE A 126 -2.88 14.86 2.34
CA ILE A 126 -2.82 13.49 1.85
C ILE A 126 -3.02 13.44 0.33
N LEU A 127 -3.97 14.20 -0.22
CA LEU A 127 -4.22 14.25 -1.66
C LEU A 127 -3.06 14.87 -2.45
N LYS A 128 -2.24 15.74 -1.85
CA LYS A 128 -0.98 16.21 -2.45
C LYS A 128 0.01 15.05 -2.70
N ARG A 129 -0.06 13.97 -1.91
CA ARG A 129 0.80 12.77 -2.01
C ARG A 129 0.27 11.69 -2.95
N LYS A 130 -0.78 11.98 -3.73
CA LYS A 130 -1.46 11.04 -4.65
C LYS A 130 -0.54 10.19 -5.54
N ASN A 131 0.55 10.77 -6.05
CA ASN A 131 1.47 10.04 -6.92
C ASN A 131 2.21 8.91 -6.17
N LYS A 132 2.56 9.13 -4.89
CA LYS A 132 3.22 8.10 -4.07
C LYS A 132 2.24 6.99 -3.73
N ILE A 133 1.02 7.36 -3.32
CA ILE A 133 -0.07 6.42 -2.97
C ILE A 133 -0.42 5.51 -4.16
N LEU A 134 -0.47 6.03 -5.39
CA LEU A 134 -0.78 5.23 -6.58
C LEU A 134 0.39 4.38 -7.10
N ARG A 135 1.63 4.72 -6.72
CA ARG A 135 2.83 3.96 -7.12
C ARG A 135 3.07 2.79 -6.18
N ASN A 136 3.01 3.01 -4.87
CA ASN A 136 3.36 2.01 -3.87
C ASN A 136 2.12 1.68 -3.02
N ILE A 137 1.50 0.54 -3.31
CA ILE A 137 0.19 0.16 -2.77
C ILE A 137 0.32 -0.83 -1.59
N GLY A 138 1.54 -1.29 -1.26
CA GLY A 138 1.77 -2.13 -0.07
C GLY A 138 1.35 -1.46 1.24
N THR A 139 0.93 -2.24 2.24
CA THR A 139 0.35 -1.73 3.49
C THR A 139 1.29 -0.78 4.24
N CYS A 140 2.58 -1.08 4.34
CA CYS A 140 3.55 -0.18 5.00
C CYS A 140 3.77 1.11 4.21
N TYR A 141 3.88 1.03 2.88
CA TYR A 141 4.00 2.22 2.04
C TYR A 141 2.75 3.08 2.12
N LEU A 142 1.57 2.48 2.23
CA LEU A 142 0.33 3.21 2.45
C LEU A 142 0.38 3.96 3.78
N VAL A 143 0.80 3.31 4.88
CA VAL A 143 1.00 3.96 6.18
C VAL A 143 1.97 5.13 6.07
N ASP A 144 3.14 4.91 5.46
CA ASP A 144 4.17 5.95 5.29
C ASP A 144 3.65 7.11 4.45
N ASN A 145 2.89 6.81 3.39
CA ASN A 145 2.31 7.82 2.53
C ASN A 145 1.19 8.60 3.21
N LEU A 146 0.43 7.99 4.12
CA LEU A 146 -0.61 8.65 4.93
C LEU A 146 0.01 9.55 6.01
N LEU A 147 1.08 9.09 6.67
CA LEU A 147 1.81 9.84 7.70
C LEU A 147 2.70 10.94 7.09
N GLY A 148 3.28 10.68 5.92
CA GLY A 148 4.18 11.60 5.22
C GLY A 148 5.66 11.36 5.54
N TYR A 149 5.97 10.33 6.33
CA TYR A 149 7.31 9.92 6.73
C TYR A 149 7.34 8.39 6.89
N HIS A 150 8.54 7.82 6.90
CA HIS A 150 8.74 6.37 7.00
C HIS A 150 8.65 5.88 8.46
N VAL A 151 7.90 4.80 8.69
CA VAL A 151 7.89 4.07 9.95
C VAL A 151 8.87 2.90 9.85
N SER A 152 9.92 2.91 10.68
CA SER A 152 10.91 1.81 10.70
C SER A 152 10.26 0.47 10.99
N THR A 153 10.62 -0.54 10.18
CA THR A 153 10.27 -1.96 10.37
C THR A 153 11.34 -2.73 11.15
N LYS A 154 12.44 -2.07 11.54
CA LYS A 154 13.49 -2.64 12.41
C LYS A 154 13.38 -2.02 13.80
N GLU A 155 13.41 -2.88 14.81
CA GLU A 155 13.67 -2.52 16.22
C GLU A 155 15.17 -2.58 16.49
#